data_AF-A0A914Y2T1-F1
#
_entry.id   AF-A0A914Y2T1-F1
#
_cell.length_a   1.000
_cell.length_b   1.000
_cell.length_c   1.000
_cell.angle_alpha   90.00
_cell.angle_beta   90.00
_cell.angle_gamma   90.00
#
_symmetry.space_group_name_H-M   'P 1'
#
loop_
_entity.id
_entity.type
_entity.pdbx_description
1 polymer ?
#
loop_
_entity_poly.entity_id
_entity_poly.type
_entity_poly.pdbx_seq_one_letter_code
_entity_poly.pdbx_strand_id
1 'polypeptide(L)'
;MKHFAKYYLQQCGDLFGSDVITTDYITKKVAESTVNFGLSWNYNATNVVVPNGLYDPWSALGCKTERSAQHQFAPTTPGAAHCSDMYPVRAGEPTGLSNTRAVIKREVDYYLKSGLLDVSTPSAVTGSTTPSSSSKPSIIFSSLLFFVIALFVFN
;
A
#
# COMPACT_ATOMS: atom_id res chain seq x y z
N MET A 1 2.43 -16.96 19.71
CA MET A 1 2.37 -16.39 18.34
C MET A 1 1.48 -17.19 17.37
N LYS A 2 1.49 -18.53 17.36
CA LYS A 2 0.69 -19.33 16.39
C LYS A 2 -0.84 -19.09 16.44
N HIS A 3 -1.40 -18.76 17.60
CA HIS A 3 -2.84 -18.50 17.75
C HIS A 3 -3.31 -17.19 17.11
N PHE A 4 -2.45 -16.16 17.06
CA PHE A 4 -2.79 -14.87 16.45
C PHE A 4 -2.91 -14.95 14.93
N ALA A 5 -1.96 -15.63 14.27
CA ALA A 5 -2.01 -15.80 12.82
C ALA A 5 -3.27 -16.55 12.36
N LYS A 6 -3.68 -17.58 13.12
CA LYS A 6 -4.90 -18.33 12.84
C LYS A 6 -6.17 -17.48 12.96
N TYR A 7 -6.23 -16.62 13.98
CA TYR A 7 -7.35 -15.69 14.15
C TYR A 7 -7.50 -14.77 12.93
N TYR A 8 -6.43 -14.09 12.52
CA TYR A 8 -6.48 -13.20 11.37
C TYR A 8 -6.76 -13.94 10.06
N LEU A 9 -6.21 -15.14 9.88
CA LEU A 9 -6.50 -15.95 8.69
C LEU A 9 -7.98 -16.31 8.61
N GLN A 10 -8.62 -16.66 9.73
CA GLN A 10 -10.05 -16.91 9.78
C GLN A 10 -10.85 -15.68 9.36
N GLN A 11 -10.54 -14.51 9.94
CA GLN A 11 -11.23 -13.26 9.60
C GLN A 11 -11.07 -12.91 8.11
N CYS A 12 -9.87 -13.10 7.55
CA CYS A 12 -9.66 -12.88 6.13
C CYS A 12 -10.44 -13.89 5.27
N GLY A 13 -10.53 -15.16 5.69
CA GLY A 13 -11.36 -16.16 5.02
C GLY A 13 -12.85 -15.81 5.06
N ASP A 14 -13.35 -15.34 6.21
CA ASP A 14 -14.75 -14.95 6.39
C ASP A 14 -15.13 -13.75 5.50
N LEU A 15 -14.20 -12.82 5.26
CA LEU A 15 -14.44 -11.59 4.48
C LEU A 15 -14.18 -11.77 2.97
N PHE A 16 -13.17 -12.56 2.60
CA PHE A 16 -12.64 -12.61 1.23
C PHE A 16 -12.68 -14.00 0.60
N GLY A 17 -13.25 -14.99 1.28
CA GLY A 17 -13.36 -16.39 0.84
C GLY A 17 -12.24 -17.26 1.41
N SER A 18 -12.62 -18.29 2.16
CA SER A 18 -11.68 -19.24 2.77
C SER A 18 -11.01 -20.17 1.76
N ASP A 19 -11.59 -20.30 0.56
CA ASP A 19 -11.01 -21.01 -0.58
C ASP A 19 -9.89 -20.19 -1.27
N VAL A 20 -9.94 -18.87 -1.16
CA VAL A 20 -8.94 -17.95 -1.72
C VAL A 20 -7.84 -17.64 -0.70
N ILE A 21 -8.23 -17.26 0.52
CA ILE A 21 -7.30 -16.84 1.57
C ILE A 21 -6.88 -18.03 2.43
N THR A 22 -5.90 -18.78 1.92
CA THR A 22 -5.29 -19.92 2.62
C THR A 22 -3.94 -19.55 3.25
N THR A 23 -3.47 -20.37 4.19
CA THR A 23 -2.13 -20.22 4.77
C THR A 23 -1.03 -20.20 3.70
N ASP A 24 -1.16 -21.07 2.69
CA ASP A 24 -0.19 -21.20 1.60
C ASP A 24 -0.23 -19.97 0.69
N TYR A 25 -1.43 -19.45 0.40
CA TYR A 25 -1.59 -18.22 -0.35
C TYR A 25 -0.90 -17.05 0.37
N ILE A 26 -1.19 -16.83 1.66
CA ILE A 26 -0.60 -15.73 2.43
C ILE A 26 0.92 -15.89 2.54
N THR A 27 1.41 -17.10 2.84
CA THR A 27 2.86 -17.38 2.91
C THR A 27 3.55 -17.05 1.59
N LYS A 28 2.96 -17.47 0.47
CA LYS A 28 3.46 -17.17 -0.87
C LYS A 28 3.48 -15.66 -1.13
N LYS A 29 2.42 -14.93 -0.77
CA LYS A 29 2.35 -13.47 -0.97
C LYS A 29 3.35 -12.69 -0.12
N VAL A 30 3.58 -13.12 1.12
CA VAL A 30 4.64 -12.55 1.97
C VAL A 30 6.02 -12.78 1.35
N ALA A 31 6.29 -14.00 0.85
CA ALA A 31 7.54 -14.32 0.18
C ALA A 31 7.74 -13.48 -1.10
N GLU A 32 6.73 -13.41 -1.97
CA GLU A 32 6.75 -12.58 -3.19
C GLU A 32 7.03 -11.10 -2.86
N SER A 33 6.37 -10.55 -1.85
CA SER A 33 6.60 -9.16 -1.41
C SER A 33 8.03 -8.95 -0.90
N THR A 34 8.55 -9.92 -0.13
CA THR A 34 9.90 -9.83 0.45
C THR A 34 10.98 -9.91 -0.64
N VAL A 35 10.76 -10.72 -1.67
CA VAL A 35 11.68 -10.80 -2.82
C VAL A 35 11.75 -9.47 -3.57
N ASN A 36 10.60 -8.81 -3.77
CA ASN A 36 10.55 -7.57 -4.55
C ASN A 36 11.05 -6.34 -3.78
N PHE A 37 10.73 -6.23 -2.49
CA PHE A 37 10.94 -4.99 -1.72
C PHE A 37 11.96 -5.13 -0.59
N GLY A 38 12.36 -6.36 -0.25
CA GLY A 38 13.20 -6.62 0.92
C GLY A 38 12.47 -6.38 2.24
N LEU A 39 13.26 -6.30 3.30
CA LEU A 39 12.86 -5.96 4.65
C LEU A 39 13.45 -4.60 5.02
N SER A 40 12.99 -4.01 6.13
CA SER A 40 13.42 -2.67 6.54
C SER A 40 14.93 -2.50 6.75
N TRP A 41 15.61 -3.56 7.21
CA TRP A 41 17.05 -3.57 7.51
C TRP A 41 17.95 -3.81 6.29
N ASN A 42 17.40 -4.34 5.18
CA ASN A 42 18.13 -4.50 3.92
C ASN A 42 17.50 -3.71 2.76
N TYR A 43 16.49 -2.87 3.04
CA TYR A 43 15.82 -2.04 2.05
C TYR A 43 16.85 -1.26 1.24
N ASN A 44 16.92 -1.50 -0.06
CA ASN A 44 17.95 -0.99 -0.97
C ASN A 44 17.29 -0.47 -2.25
N ALA A 45 17.19 0.84 -2.36
CA ALA A 45 16.55 1.55 -3.44
C ALA A 45 17.41 2.75 -3.87
N THR A 46 17.02 3.38 -4.98
CA THR A 46 17.62 4.62 -5.45
C THR A 46 16.60 5.73 -5.40
N ASN A 47 17.06 6.96 -5.15
CA ASN A 47 16.24 8.16 -5.24
C ASN A 47 14.97 8.09 -4.38
N VAL A 48 15.14 7.76 -3.09
CA VAL A 48 14.02 7.66 -2.15
C VAL A 48 14.36 8.30 -0.81
N VAL A 49 13.37 8.95 -0.20
CA VAL A 49 13.44 9.40 1.19
C VAL A 49 12.36 8.67 1.98
N VAL A 50 12.76 7.96 3.03
CA VAL A 50 11.89 7.14 3.91
C VAL A 50 11.91 7.75 5.32
N PRO A 51 11.23 8.89 5.54
CA PRO A 51 11.24 9.56 6.84
C PRO A 51 10.50 8.73 7.89
N ASN A 52 10.98 8.80 9.13
CA ASN A 52 10.41 8.09 10.27
C ASN A 52 10.13 9.06 11.41
N GLY A 53 8.90 9.11 11.92
CA GLY A 53 8.57 9.83 13.15
C GLY A 53 9.12 9.11 14.39
N LEU A 54 9.74 9.84 15.33
CA LEU A 54 10.29 9.22 16.55
C LEU A 54 9.19 8.68 17.49
N TYR A 55 8.00 9.27 17.46
CA TYR A 55 6.83 8.81 18.24
C TYR A 55 5.88 7.92 17.44
N ASP A 56 6.22 7.62 16.19
CA ASP A 56 5.44 6.71 15.38
C ASP A 56 5.74 5.25 15.77
N PRO A 57 4.77 4.46 16.27
CA PRO A 57 5.00 3.05 16.56
C PRO A 57 5.39 2.25 15.32
N TRP A 58 4.98 2.68 14.12
CA TRP A 58 5.36 2.03 12.87
C TRP A 58 6.83 2.26 12.49
N SER A 59 7.47 3.27 13.08
CA SER A 59 8.89 3.56 12.82
C SER A 59 9.82 2.39 13.19
N ALA A 60 9.38 1.48 14.07
CA ALA A 60 10.10 0.25 14.40
C ALA A 60 10.25 -0.69 13.19
N LEU A 61 9.33 -0.62 12.23
CA LEU A 61 9.33 -1.40 11.00
C LEU A 61 9.87 -0.62 9.79
N GLY A 62 10.22 0.66 9.96
CA GLY A 62 10.73 1.50 8.88
C GLY A 62 12.21 1.28 8.60
N CYS A 63 12.65 1.61 7.38
CA CYS A 63 14.07 1.61 7.02
C CYS A 63 14.81 2.68 7.86
N LYS A 64 16.01 2.34 8.35
CA LYS A 64 16.93 3.26 9.04
C LYS A 64 18.27 3.40 8.32
N THR A 65 18.40 2.77 7.16
CA THR A 65 19.66 2.67 6.43
C THR A 65 19.76 3.82 5.44
N GLU A 66 20.78 4.63 5.63
CA GLU A 66 21.19 5.72 4.74
C GLU A 66 22.17 5.17 3.69
N ARG A 67 21.93 5.44 2.40
CA ARG A 67 22.87 5.15 1.32
C ARG A 67 22.97 6.35 0.38
N SER A 68 23.82 7.30 0.75
CA SER A 68 23.98 8.58 0.05
C SER A 68 24.36 8.43 -1.42
N ALA A 69 25.21 7.45 -1.76
CA ALA A 69 25.60 7.17 -3.15
C ALA A 69 24.41 6.79 -4.06
N GLN A 70 23.31 6.30 -3.48
CA GLN A 70 22.09 5.91 -4.19
C GLN A 70 20.97 6.93 -4.00
N HIS A 71 21.21 8.04 -3.30
CA HIS A 71 20.16 8.97 -2.89
C HIS A 71 19.02 8.28 -2.12
N GLN A 72 19.37 7.30 -1.28
CA GLN A 72 18.45 6.70 -0.32
C GLN A 72 18.68 7.35 1.05
N PHE A 73 17.68 8.07 1.53
CA PHE A 73 17.71 8.69 2.85
C PHE A 73 16.60 8.18 3.77
N ALA A 74 16.83 8.12 5.07
CA ALA A 74 15.90 7.58 6.07
C ALA A 74 15.87 8.43 7.37
N PRO A 75 15.60 9.74 7.29
CA PRO A 75 15.71 10.64 8.43
C PRO A 75 14.75 10.25 9.56
N THR A 76 15.27 10.21 10.79
CA THR A 76 14.44 10.11 11.99
C THR A 76 14.05 11.51 12.44
N THR A 77 12.76 11.73 12.69
CA THR A 77 12.15 13.05 12.94
C THR A 77 11.76 13.17 14.42
N PRO A 78 12.54 13.86 15.25
CA PRO A 78 12.20 14.06 16.66
C PRO A 78 10.89 14.83 16.82
N GLY A 79 10.06 14.41 17.78
CA GLY A 79 8.78 15.07 18.06
C GLY A 79 7.64 14.75 17.09
N ALA A 80 7.89 13.97 16.04
CA ALA A 80 6.91 13.62 15.02
C ALA A 80 6.28 12.24 15.24
N ALA A 81 4.99 12.14 14.96
CA ALA A 81 4.25 10.89 14.89
C ALA A 81 4.11 10.44 13.41
N HIS A 82 3.17 9.53 13.15
CA HIS A 82 2.99 8.92 11.83
C HIS A 82 2.84 9.94 10.71
N CYS A 83 3.73 9.85 9.71
CA CYS A 83 3.76 10.66 8.49
C CYS A 83 3.61 12.17 8.70
N SER A 84 4.10 12.70 9.83
CA SER A 84 3.86 14.11 10.18
C SER A 84 4.54 15.10 9.22
N ASP A 85 5.59 14.67 8.52
CA ASP A 85 6.32 15.42 7.51
C ASP A 85 5.44 15.82 6.31
N MET A 86 4.38 15.05 6.02
CA MET A 86 3.47 15.29 4.89
C MET A 86 2.42 16.38 5.15
N TYR A 87 2.20 16.77 6.42
CA TYR A 87 1.24 17.82 6.73
C TYR A 87 1.79 19.21 6.37
N PRO A 88 0.92 20.19 6.08
CA PRO A 88 1.32 21.59 5.96
C PRO A 88 2.04 22.09 7.21
N VAL A 89 2.96 23.04 7.02
CA VAL A 89 3.64 23.74 8.12
C VAL A 89 2.60 24.41 9.01
N ARG A 90 2.76 24.28 10.33
CA ARG A 90 1.93 25.00 11.31
C ARG A 90 2.77 25.66 12.39
N ALA A 91 2.21 26.70 13.01
CA ALA A 91 2.83 27.32 14.19
C ALA A 91 2.98 26.29 15.33
N GLY A 92 4.14 26.32 15.99
CA GLY A 92 4.46 25.42 17.11
C GLY A 92 4.62 23.95 16.72
N GLU A 93 4.96 23.65 15.46
CA GLU A 93 5.36 22.29 15.09
C GLU A 93 6.78 21.95 15.58
N PRO A 94 7.10 20.67 15.85
CA PRO A 94 8.44 20.24 16.20
C PRO A 94 9.50 20.66 15.17
N THR A 95 10.64 21.17 15.62
CA THR A 95 11.78 21.53 14.74
C THR A 95 12.34 20.35 13.95
N GLY A 96 12.10 19.11 14.40
CA GLY A 96 12.40 17.90 13.63
C GLY A 96 11.73 17.91 12.26
N LEU A 97 10.48 18.42 12.15
CA LEU A 97 9.73 18.44 10.90
C LEU A 97 10.36 19.36 9.85
N SER A 98 10.80 20.56 10.25
CA SER A 98 11.46 21.46 9.30
C SER A 98 12.76 20.86 8.76
N ASN A 99 13.53 20.15 9.60
CA ASN A 99 14.76 19.49 9.18
C ASN A 99 14.48 18.32 8.21
N THR A 100 13.50 17.47 8.52
CA THR A 100 13.11 16.35 7.66
C THR A 100 12.57 16.85 6.32
N ARG A 101 11.69 17.87 6.31
CA ARG A 101 11.17 18.47 5.08
C ARG A 101 12.28 19.12 4.24
N ALA A 102 13.32 19.67 4.86
CA ALA A 102 14.48 20.19 4.12
C ALA A 102 15.26 19.08 3.41
N VAL A 103 15.42 17.89 4.04
CA VAL A 103 16.00 16.71 3.37
C VAL A 103 15.13 16.28 2.19
N ILE A 104 13.82 16.12 2.41
CA ILE A 104 12.88 15.73 1.35
C ILE A 104 12.95 16.72 0.18
N LYS A 105 12.86 18.02 0.45
CA LYS A 105 12.92 19.06 -0.57
C LYS A 105 14.23 18.99 -1.37
N ARG A 106 15.37 18.85 -0.70
CA ARG A 106 16.68 18.77 -1.36
C ARG A 106 16.76 17.58 -2.32
N GLU A 107 16.28 16.41 -1.89
CA GLU A 107 16.31 15.22 -2.74
C GLU A 107 15.30 15.30 -3.90
N VAL A 108 14.10 15.85 -3.67
CA VAL A 108 13.14 16.12 -4.76
C VAL A 108 13.71 17.11 -5.77
N ASP A 109 14.37 18.18 -5.32
CA ASP A 109 15.07 19.14 -6.20
C ASP A 109 16.17 18.43 -7.01
N TYR A 110 16.88 17.46 -6.43
CA TYR A 110 17.85 16.62 -7.15
C TYR A 110 17.16 15.74 -8.20
N TYR A 111 16.06 15.04 -7.87
CA TYR A 111 15.35 14.17 -8.82
C TYR A 111 14.84 14.95 -10.04
N LEU A 112 14.33 16.17 -9.81
CA LEU A 112 13.86 17.06 -10.87
C LEU A 112 15.00 17.51 -11.80
N LYS A 113 16.18 17.84 -11.25
CA LYS A 113 17.34 18.30 -12.02
C LYS A 113 18.02 17.18 -12.79
N SER A 114 18.04 15.97 -12.25
CA SER A 114 18.70 14.81 -12.85
C SER A 114 17.96 14.24 -14.07
N GLY A 115 16.83 14.84 -14.48
CA GLY A 115 16.03 14.35 -15.61
C GLY A 115 15.37 12.99 -15.35
N LEU A 116 15.30 12.56 -14.09
CA LEU A 116 14.72 11.28 -13.68
C LEU A 116 13.19 11.26 -13.74
N LEU A 117 12.57 12.43 -13.83
CA LEU A 117 11.16 12.59 -14.17
C LEU A 117 11.05 12.95 -15.64
N ASP A 118 11.14 11.95 -16.53
CA ASP A 118 10.72 12.13 -17.91
C ASP A 118 9.19 12.20 -17.95
N VAL A 119 8.62 13.38 -17.67
CA VAL A 119 7.19 13.71 -17.85
C VAL A 119 6.89 13.87 -19.34
N SER A 120 7.44 13.00 -20.19
CA SER A 120 7.26 13.04 -21.65
C SER A 120 6.86 11.71 -22.25
N THR A 121 6.83 10.61 -21.49
CA THR A 121 6.38 9.32 -21.98
C THR A 121 4.98 9.00 -21.46
N PRO A 122 3.92 9.09 -22.30
CA PRO A 122 2.69 8.38 -22.02
C PRO A 122 3.08 6.92 -21.82
N SER A 123 2.81 6.35 -20.65
CA SER A 123 2.95 4.90 -20.45
C SER A 123 2.17 4.21 -21.56
N ALA A 124 2.89 3.57 -22.47
CA ALA A 124 2.32 2.60 -23.38
C ALA A 124 1.79 1.47 -22.50
N VAL A 125 0.50 1.56 -22.16
CA VAL A 125 -0.28 0.41 -21.72
C VAL A 125 -0.32 -0.51 -22.93
N THR A 126 0.63 -1.45 -22.99
CA THR A 126 0.55 -2.60 -23.88
C THR A 126 -0.62 -3.44 -23.40
N GLY A 127 -1.83 -3.07 -23.83
CA GLY A 127 -3.00 -3.91 -23.74
C GLY A 127 -2.70 -5.22 -24.46
N SER A 128 -2.51 -6.29 -23.69
CA SER A 128 -2.58 -7.65 -24.20
C SER A 128 -4.03 -7.88 -24.66
N THR A 129 -4.27 -7.65 -25.95
CA THR A 129 -5.52 -8.02 -26.60
C THR A 129 -5.53 -9.53 -26.77
N THR A 130 -5.96 -10.26 -25.74
CA THR A 130 -6.41 -11.64 -25.89
C THR A 130 -7.92 -11.59 -26.21
N PRO A 131 -8.40 -12.16 -27.33
CA PRO A 131 -9.82 -12.14 -27.63
C PRO A 131 -10.55 -13.12 -26.70
N SER A 132 -11.22 -12.58 -25.68
CA SER A 132 -12.20 -13.30 -24.88
C SER A 132 -13.52 -13.32 -25.65
N SER A 133 -13.95 -14.52 -26.06
CA SER A 133 -15.25 -14.77 -26.66
C SER A 133 -16.35 -14.52 -25.63
N SER A 134 -17.07 -13.42 -25.78
CA SER A 134 -18.26 -13.14 -24.98
C SER A 134 -19.43 -14.01 -25.47
N SER A 135 -19.72 -15.12 -24.79
CA SER A 135 -21.06 -15.71 -24.81
C SER A 135 -21.93 -14.96 -23.80
N LYS A 136 -22.99 -14.31 -24.29
CA LYS A 136 -24.00 -13.63 -23.48
C LYS A 136 -24.86 -14.68 -22.76
N PRO A 137 -25.05 -14.63 -21.44
CA PRO A 137 -26.24 -15.19 -20.84
C PRO A 137 -27.35 -14.13 -20.91
N SER A 138 -28.32 -14.34 -21.80
CA SER A 138 -29.56 -13.57 -21.82
C SER A 138 -30.29 -13.72 -20.49
N ILE A 139 -30.45 -12.62 -19.77
CA ILE A 139 -31.34 -12.53 -18.63
C ILE A 139 -32.78 -12.52 -19.18
N ILE A 140 -33.46 -13.65 -19.10
CA ILE A 140 -34.92 -13.69 -19.23
C ILE A 140 -35.48 -13.46 -17.82
N PHE A 141 -35.95 -12.24 -17.55
CA PHE A 141 -36.80 -11.95 -16.41
C PHE A 141 -38.13 -12.69 -16.62
N SER A 142 -38.28 -13.87 -15.99
CA SER A 142 -39.57 -14.54 -15.90
C SER A 142 -40.43 -13.82 -14.85
N SER A 143 -41.42 -13.10 -15.34
CA SER A 143 -42.42 -12.32 -14.59
C SER A 143 -43.41 -13.21 -13.83
N LEU A 144 -42.94 -14.16 -13.01
CA LEU A 144 -43.81 -15.08 -12.27
C LEU A 144 -43.43 -15.31 -10.79
N LEU A 145 -42.69 -14.40 -10.17
CA LEU A 145 -42.34 -14.49 -8.74
C LEU A 145 -42.60 -13.19 -7.97
N PHE A 146 -43.74 -12.54 -8.23
CA PHE A 146 -44.26 -11.44 -7.41
C PHE A 146 -45.61 -11.75 -6.75
N PHE A 147 -46.09 -13.00 -6.80
CA PHE A 147 -47.41 -13.37 -6.28
C PHE A 147 -47.41 -14.29 -5.03
N VAL A 148 -46.27 -14.52 -4.38
CA VAL A 148 -46.19 -15.49 -3.25
C VAL A 148 -45.68 -14.87 -1.92
N ILE A 149 -45.57 -13.53 -1.83
CA ILE A 149 -45.21 -12.84 -0.57
C ILE A 149 -46.40 -12.07 0.03
N ALA A 150 -47.64 -12.37 -0.39
CA ALA A 150 -48.85 -11.72 0.12
C ALA A 150 -49.82 -12.67 0.86
N LEU A 151 -49.37 -13.85 1.30
CA LEU A 151 -50.23 -14.83 2.00
C LEU A 151 -49.71 -15.30 3.37
N PHE A 152 -48.64 -14.70 3.91
CA PHE A 152 -48.09 -15.06 5.24
C PHE A 152 -48.12 -13.90 6.26
N VAL A 153 -49.12 -13.01 6.18
CA VAL A 153 -49.33 -11.96 7.19
C VAL A 153 -50.73 -11.99 7.81
N PHE A 154 -51.62 -12.93 7.44
CA PHE A 154 -52.88 -13.14 8.17
C PHE A 154 -53.27 -14.62 8.20
N ASN A 155 -52.70 -15.36 9.15
CA ASN A 155 -53.40 -16.27 10.07
C ASN A 155 -52.43 -16.68 11.19
#